data_AF-A0A4Q4BWN1-F1
#
_entry.id   AF-A0A4Q4BWN1-F1
#
_cell.length_a   1.000
_cell.length_b   1.000
_cell.length_c   1.000
_cell.angle_alpha   90.00
_cell.angle_beta   90.00
_cell.angle_gamma   90.00
#
_symmetry.space_group_name_H-M   'P 1'
#
loop_
_entity.id
_entity.type
_entity.pdbx_description
1 polymer ?
#
loop_
_entity_poly.entity_id
_entity_poly.type
_entity_poly.pdbx_seq_one_letter_code
_entity_poly.pdbx_strand_id
1 'polypeptide(L)'
;MGHNGTGCGQERRFGALSRGWGPAKIADLHANFGRTPTLPVTPETVLAFATLRDACKCSGHPLADKQHMGDAWVAATAISYDLPLLAGDGIYTDAPKVRLLE
;
A
#
# COMPACT_ATOMS: atom_id res chain seq x y z
N MET A 1 1.06 0.92 -27.99
CA MET A 1 1.02 0.33 -26.64
C MET A 1 2.27 0.73 -25.89
N GLY A 2 2.16 1.50 -24.80
CA GLY A 2 3.32 1.85 -24.00
C GLY A 2 2.91 2.69 -22.81
N HIS A 3 2.68 2.07 -21.65
CA HIS A 3 2.55 2.77 -20.39
C HIS A 3 3.35 2.02 -19.33
N ASN A 4 4.59 2.49 -19.14
CA ASN A 4 5.39 2.28 -17.94
C ASN A 4 4.73 3.05 -16.78
N GLY A 5 4.34 2.35 -15.72
CA GLY A 5 3.70 2.92 -14.53
C GLY A 5 4.30 2.35 -13.26
N THR A 6 5.50 2.82 -12.91
CA THR A 6 6.21 2.55 -11.65
C THR A 6 5.54 3.31 -10.50
N GLY A 7 4.83 2.62 -9.60
CA GLY A 7 4.14 3.27 -8.46
C GLY A 7 4.30 2.60 -7.09
N CYS A 8 4.38 1.27 -6.97
CA CYS A 8 4.35 0.61 -5.65
C CYS A 8 5.72 0.41 -4.96
N GLY A 9 6.82 0.85 -5.59
CA GLY A 9 8.18 0.64 -5.06
C GLY A 9 8.81 1.83 -4.33
N GLN A 10 8.12 2.98 -4.23
CA GLN A 10 8.77 4.24 -3.81
C GLN A 10 9.22 4.25 -2.34
N GLU A 11 8.40 3.79 -1.39
CA GLU A 11 8.71 3.87 0.05
C GLU A 11 9.94 3.04 0.44
N ARG A 12 10.04 1.80 -0.07
CA ARG A 12 11.20 0.93 0.22
C ARG A 12 12.47 1.34 -0.54
N ARG A 13 12.34 1.84 -1.78
CA ARG A 13 13.50 2.33 -2.55
C ARG A 13 14.07 3.60 -1.93
N PHE A 14 13.22 4.49 -1.42
CA PHE A 14 13.66 5.66 -0.68
C PHE A 14 14.41 5.27 0.60
N GLY A 15 13.88 4.31 1.38
CA GLY A 15 14.58 3.79 2.57
C GLY A 15 15.92 3.11 2.29
N ALA A 16 16.03 2.38 1.17
CA ALA A 16 17.27 1.71 0.76
C ALA A 16 18.34 2.69 0.24
N LEU A 17 17.92 3.72 -0.52
CA LEU A 17 18.81 4.78 -1.02
C LEU A 17 19.23 5.75 0.09
N SER A 18 18.31 6.09 1.01
CA SER A 18 18.57 7.02 2.12
C SER A 18 19.51 6.45 3.20
N ARG A 19 19.59 5.11 3.34
CA ARG A 19 20.43 4.44 4.36
C ARG A 19 21.66 3.72 3.79
N GLY A 20 21.98 3.90 2.50
CA GLY A 20 23.20 3.33 1.90
C GLY A 20 23.28 1.80 1.95
N TRP A 21 22.19 1.09 1.65
CA TRP A 21 22.17 -0.36 1.74
C TRP A 21 23.06 -1.00 0.66
N GLY A 22 23.96 -1.89 1.10
CA GLY A 22 24.87 -2.61 0.21
C GLY A 22 24.14 -3.57 -0.76
N PRO A 23 24.78 -3.92 -1.89
CA PRO A 23 24.17 -4.62 -3.02
C PRO A 23 23.53 -5.97 -2.64
N ALA A 24 24.04 -6.66 -1.62
CA ALA A 24 23.48 -7.92 -1.13
C ALA A 24 22.07 -7.76 -0.51
N LYS A 25 21.80 -6.66 0.22
CA LYS A 25 20.46 -6.39 0.79
C LYS A 25 19.46 -5.95 -0.27
N ILE A 26 19.93 -5.28 -1.32
CA ILE A 26 19.10 -4.96 -2.49
C ILE A 26 18.76 -6.25 -3.24
N ALA A 27 19.72 -7.15 -3.46
CA ALA A 27 19.47 -8.44 -4.10
C ALA A 27 18.45 -9.31 -3.31
N ASP A 28 18.55 -9.34 -1.98
CA ASP A 28 17.59 -10.04 -1.10
C ASP A 28 16.18 -9.43 -1.17
N LEU A 29 16.08 -8.08 -1.17
CA LEU A 29 14.82 -7.37 -1.36
C LEU A 29 14.17 -7.73 -2.72
N HIS A 30 14.97 -7.77 -3.79
CA HIS A 30 14.52 -8.14 -5.13
C HIS A 30 14.11 -9.62 -5.22
N ALA A 31 14.82 -10.54 -4.57
CA ALA A 31 14.48 -11.95 -4.50
C ALA A 31 13.13 -12.18 -3.77
N ASN A 32 12.86 -11.41 -2.71
CA ASN A 32 11.58 -11.45 -2.00
C ASN A 32 10.41 -10.88 -2.81
N PHE A 33 10.63 -9.80 -3.57
CA PHE A 33 9.62 -9.28 -4.51
C PHE A 33 9.26 -10.26 -5.64
N GLY A 34 10.18 -11.14 -6.04
CA GLY A 34 9.91 -12.17 -7.06
C GLY A 34 8.86 -13.20 -6.64
N ARG A 35 8.52 -13.30 -5.35
CA ARG A 35 7.56 -14.27 -4.81
C ARG A 35 6.18 -13.65 -4.48
N THR A 36 6.09 -12.32 -4.44
CA THR A 36 4.85 -11.60 -4.14
C THR A 36 4.44 -10.76 -5.34
N PRO A 37 3.31 -11.06 -6.01
CA PRO A 37 2.85 -10.25 -7.13
C PRO A 37 2.66 -8.80 -6.68
N THR A 38 3.29 -7.87 -7.41
CA THR A 38 3.10 -6.43 -7.18
C THR A 38 1.85 -5.99 -7.93
N LEU A 39 0.86 -5.46 -7.21
CA LEU A 39 -0.36 -4.95 -7.81
C LEU A 39 -0.13 -3.54 -8.34
N PRO A 40 -0.44 -3.25 -9.62
CA PRO A 40 -0.35 -1.89 -10.12
C PRO A 40 -1.45 -1.01 -9.52
N VAL A 41 -1.14 0.28 -9.33
CA VAL A 41 -2.15 1.30 -9.04
C VAL A 41 -2.93 1.56 -10.31
N THR A 42 -4.23 1.28 -10.30
CA THR A 42 -5.15 1.52 -11.41
C THR A 42 -6.08 2.70 -11.10
N PRO A 43 -6.84 3.22 -12.07
CA PRO A 43 -7.87 4.24 -11.81
C PRO A 43 -8.87 3.82 -10.71
N GLU A 44 -9.19 2.52 -10.63
CA GLU A 44 -10.03 1.93 -9.60
C GLU A 44 -9.37 2.03 -8.22
N THR A 45 -8.06 1.80 -8.13
CA THR A 45 -7.29 2.02 -6.89
C THR A 45 -7.32 3.49 -6.45
N VAL A 46 -7.23 4.44 -7.39
CA VAL A 46 -7.32 5.88 -7.09
C VAL A 46 -8.70 6.25 -6.57
N LEU A 47 -9.76 5.72 -7.18
CA LEU A 47 -11.14 5.94 -6.73
C LEU A 47 -11.40 5.30 -5.36
N ALA A 48 -10.90 4.08 -5.14
CA ALA A 48 -10.98 3.39 -3.86
C ALA A 48 -10.25 4.19 -2.76
N PHE A 49 -9.08 4.77 -3.07
CA PHE A 49 -8.33 5.61 -2.15
C PHE A 49 -9.09 6.88 -1.75
N ALA A 50 -9.63 7.61 -2.73
CA ALA A 50 -10.42 8.81 -2.45
C ALA A 50 -11.65 8.49 -1.59
N THR A 51 -12.37 7.41 -1.94
CA THR A 51 -13.56 6.95 -1.23
C THR A 51 -13.23 6.50 0.19
N LEU A 52 -12.16 5.72 0.36
CA LEU A 52 -11.69 5.23 1.65
C LEU A 52 -11.32 6.39 2.57
N ARG A 53 -10.56 7.38 2.05
CA ARG A 53 -10.14 8.52 2.85
C ARG A 53 -11.28 9.44 3.24
N ASP A 54 -12.25 9.66 2.36
CA ASP A 54 -13.46 10.41 2.70
C ASP A 54 -14.25 9.70 3.81
N ALA A 55 -14.45 8.39 3.69
CA ALA A 55 -15.13 7.57 4.68
C ALA A 55 -14.39 7.56 6.03
N CYS A 56 -13.07 7.36 6.03
CA CYS A 56 -12.24 7.42 7.23
C CYS A 56 -12.26 8.81 7.87
N LYS A 57 -12.28 9.88 7.07
CA LYS A 57 -12.37 11.24 7.59
C LYS A 57 -13.72 11.50 8.24
N CYS A 58 -14.81 11.00 7.64
CA CYS A 58 -16.15 11.11 8.21
C CYS A 58 -16.31 10.30 9.51
N SER A 59 -15.63 9.17 9.64
CA SER A 59 -15.68 8.33 10.84
C SER A 59 -14.63 8.69 11.90
N GLY A 60 -13.75 9.66 11.65
CA GLY A 60 -12.66 10.03 12.57
C GLY A 60 -11.52 9.00 12.64
N HIS A 61 -11.38 8.17 11.62
CA HIS A 61 -10.41 7.07 11.59
C HIS A 61 -8.99 7.56 11.21
N PRO A 62 -7.93 7.10 11.92
CA PRO A 62 -6.55 7.60 11.76
C PRO A 62 -5.93 7.36 10.37
N LEU A 63 -6.48 6.41 9.61
CA LEU A 63 -6.09 6.19 8.19
C LEU A 63 -6.33 7.45 7.30
N ALA A 64 -7.16 8.39 7.74
CA ALA A 64 -7.34 9.70 7.11
C ALA A 64 -6.27 10.73 7.52
N ASP A 65 -5.24 10.39 8.29
CA ASP A 65 -4.14 11.29 8.57
C ASP A 65 -3.07 11.24 7.48
N LYS A 66 -2.28 12.32 7.37
CA LYS A 66 -1.15 12.38 6.42
C LYS A 66 -0.05 11.38 6.77
N GLN A 67 0.09 11.05 8.06
CA GLN A 67 1.06 10.06 8.54
C GLN A 67 0.78 8.65 8.00
N HIS A 68 -0.50 8.31 7.78
CA HIS A 68 -0.95 7.00 7.32
C HIS A 68 -1.30 6.97 5.83
N MET A 69 -0.73 7.89 5.04
CA MET A 69 -1.02 7.97 3.61
C MET A 69 -0.56 6.72 2.86
N GLY A 70 0.56 6.11 3.28
CA GLY A 70 1.02 4.83 2.75
C GLY A 70 0.03 3.71 3.04
N ASP A 71 -0.42 3.59 4.29
CA ASP A 71 -1.41 2.59 4.71
C ASP A 71 -2.73 2.73 3.96
N ALA A 72 -3.20 3.98 3.75
CA ALA A 72 -4.40 4.26 2.98
C ALA A 72 -4.30 3.76 1.52
N TRP A 73 -3.13 3.85 0.88
CA TRP A 73 -2.91 3.30 -0.46
C TRP A 73 -2.88 1.77 -0.48
N VAL A 74 -2.32 1.14 0.55
CA VAL A 74 -2.33 -0.33 0.69
C VAL A 74 -3.77 -0.84 0.86
N ALA A 75 -4.54 -0.22 1.75
CA ALA A 75 -5.96 -0.54 1.94
C ALA A 75 -6.79 -0.29 0.67
N ALA A 76 -6.57 0.84 -0.02
CA ALA A 76 -7.25 1.13 -1.27
C ALA A 76 -6.94 0.12 -2.38
N THR A 77 -5.70 -0.38 -2.43
CA THR A 77 -5.30 -1.44 -3.37
C THR A 77 -5.96 -2.77 -3.02
N ALA A 78 -6.02 -3.13 -1.73
CA ALA A 78 -6.74 -4.32 -1.30
C ALA A 78 -8.23 -4.25 -1.66
N ILE A 79 -8.86 -3.08 -1.45
CA ILE A 79 -10.26 -2.83 -1.82
C ILE A 79 -10.47 -2.92 -3.34
N SER A 80 -9.62 -2.31 -4.15
CA SER A 80 -9.81 -2.28 -5.61
C SER A 80 -9.65 -3.65 -6.27
N TYR A 81 -8.79 -4.50 -5.72
CA TYR A 81 -8.57 -5.86 -6.20
C TYR A 81 -9.45 -6.91 -5.49
N ASP A 82 -10.32 -6.49 -4.59
CA ASP A 82 -11.15 -7.36 -3.74
C ASP A 82 -10.31 -8.43 -3.00
N LEU A 83 -9.20 -8.02 -2.42
CA LEU A 83 -8.28 -8.88 -1.68
C LEU A 83 -8.35 -8.59 -0.19
N PRO A 84 -8.20 -9.61 0.66
CA PRO A 84 -8.06 -9.40 2.08
C PRO A 84 -6.62 -8.94 2.40
N LEU A 85 -6.47 -8.10 3.43
CA LEU A 85 -5.24 -7.44 3.82
C LEU A 85 -4.68 -8.13 5.07
N LEU A 86 -3.45 -8.62 4.98
CA LEU A 86 -2.70 -9.10 6.13
C LEU A 86 -1.92 -7.93 6.73
N ALA A 87 -2.25 -7.53 7.95
CA ALA A 87 -1.59 -6.45 8.67
C ALA A 87 -1.00 -6.96 9.98
N GLY A 88 0.24 -6.58 10.27
CA GLY A 88 0.87 -6.85 11.57
C GLY A 88 0.47 -5.87 12.67
N ASP A 89 -0.15 -4.75 12.29
CA ASP A 89 -0.56 -3.66 13.18
C ASP A 89 -2.07 -3.40 13.08
N GLY A 90 -2.69 -2.93 14.16
CA GLY A 90 -4.13 -2.67 14.24
C GLY A 90 -4.63 -1.40 13.53
N ILE A 91 -3.81 -0.77 12.68
CA ILE A 91 -4.16 0.51 12.02
C ILE A 91 -5.34 0.39 11.04
N TYR A 92 -5.60 -0.82 10.55
CA TYR A 92 -6.69 -1.11 9.62
C TYR A 92 -7.97 -1.58 10.31
N THR A 93 -7.96 -1.72 11.64
CA THR A 93 -9.14 -2.11 12.43
C THR A 93 -10.21 -1.03 12.30
N ASP A 94 -11.45 -1.44 12.03
CA ASP A 94 -12.58 -0.53 11.76
C ASP A 94 -12.43 0.35 10.50
N ALA A 95 -11.43 0.08 9.65
CA ALA A 95 -11.31 0.76 8.37
C ALA A 95 -12.45 0.31 7.42
N PRO A 96 -13.17 1.25 6.79
CA PRO A 96 -14.35 0.91 6.00
C PRO A 96 -13.96 0.10 4.76
N LYS A 97 -14.72 -0.98 4.52
CA LYS A 97 -14.58 -1.90 3.37
C LYS A 97 -13.25 -2.68 3.31
N VAL A 98 -12.40 -2.61 4.33
CA VAL A 98 -11.19 -3.44 4.42
C VAL A 98 -11.55 -4.80 5.01
N ARG A 99 -11.09 -5.88 4.38
CA ARG A 99 -11.17 -7.24 4.94
C ARG A 99 -9.80 -7.62 5.49
N LEU A 100 -9.72 -7.99 6.76
CA LEU A 100 -8.45 -8.40 7.39
C LEU A 100 -8.33 -9.93 7.40
N LEU A 101 -7.11 -10.42 7.19
CA LEU A 101 -6.73 -11.80 7.48
C LEU A 101 -6.14 -11.88 8.88
N GLU A 102 -6.53 -12.91 9.63
CA GLU A 102 -5.96 -13.28 10.93
C GLU A 102 -4.68 -14.12 10.79
#